data_AF-A0A2P9F8R6-F1
#
_entry.id   AF-A0A2P9F8R6-F1
#
_cell.length_a   1.000
_cell.length_b   1.000
_cell.length_c   1.000
_cell.angle_alpha   90.00
_cell.angle_beta   90.00
_cell.angle_gamma   90.00
#
_symmetry.space_group_name_H-M   'P 1'
#
loop_
_entity.id
_entity.type
_entity.pdbx_description
1 polymer ?
#
loop_
_entity_poly.entity_id
_entity_poly.type
_entity_poly.pdbx_seq_one_letter_code
_entity_poly.pdbx_strand_id
1 'polypeptide(L)'
;MRTVPPRIPPRTLARRTSSTAAATVLAAAAVIALPQTAGAAESSPIGYGAGTTGGGGAPPVTVSTLAAFRSAVAGDTAKVVRVSGLISLSGQVDLGSHTTVLGVGASSGFTGGGLRIKEKTDVVVRNLNISKPVAPADGITVQESTRVWIDHNSFSADRDHDKDHYDGLLDINHGSDDVTVSWNTFKNHFKGSLVGHSDNNASEDTGHLKVTYHHNHFSDVHSRIPSLRFGTGHFYNNYVDGAETACHSRMGAQMLVENNVFRDTLVAVTTHRSSDVDGYANLRGNDLGGAATEVSRTGTFTSPPYRYTAEPASSVVASVTSGAGAGKL
;
A
#
# COMPACT_ATOMS: atom_id res chain seq x y z
N MET A 1 78.05 -63.05 43.05
CA MET A 1 78.56 -62.79 41.69
C MET A 1 77.84 -61.57 41.14
N ARG A 2 78.61 -60.62 40.62
CA ARG A 2 78.16 -59.31 40.11
C ARG A 2 77.43 -59.47 38.78
N THR A 3 76.31 -58.76 38.60
CA THR A 3 75.78 -58.35 37.30
C THR A 3 75.31 -56.89 37.41
N VAL A 4 75.81 -56.03 36.53
CA VAL A 4 75.67 -54.57 36.57
C VAL A 4 74.45 -54.13 35.76
N PRO A 5 73.57 -53.26 36.27
CA PRO A 5 72.53 -52.62 35.47
C PRO A 5 72.97 -51.24 34.90
N PRO A 6 72.33 -50.78 33.80
CA PRO A 6 72.82 -49.71 32.94
C PRO A 6 72.47 -48.28 33.41
N ARG A 7 73.24 -47.29 32.91
CA ARG A 7 73.01 -45.84 33.09
C ARG A 7 71.79 -45.36 32.30
N ILE A 8 70.92 -44.59 32.95
CA ILE A 8 69.80 -43.84 32.36
C ILE A 8 70.17 -42.32 32.38
N PRO A 9 69.95 -41.56 31.30
CA PRO A 9 70.31 -40.14 31.20
C PRO A 9 69.33 -39.21 31.97
N PRO A 10 69.75 -37.97 32.31
CA PRO A 10 68.96 -37.05 33.11
C PRO A 10 67.74 -36.50 32.37
N ARG A 11 66.58 -36.53 33.05
CA ARG A 11 65.30 -35.97 32.59
C ARG A 11 65.29 -34.44 32.73
N THR A 12 65.06 -33.75 31.62
CA THR A 12 64.78 -32.32 31.54
C THR A 12 63.37 -32.02 32.09
N LEU A 13 63.27 -31.15 33.09
CA LEU A 13 61.99 -30.66 33.65
C LEU A 13 61.43 -29.56 32.73
N ALA A 14 60.36 -29.87 31.99
CA ALA A 14 59.60 -28.88 31.23
C ALA A 14 58.67 -28.10 32.17
N ARG A 15 58.93 -26.81 32.31
CA ARG A 15 58.14 -25.84 33.08
C ARG A 15 56.84 -25.55 32.34
N ARG A 16 55.70 -26.09 32.81
CA ARG A 16 54.36 -25.77 32.31
C ARG A 16 53.95 -24.39 32.83
N THR A 17 53.79 -23.43 31.91
CA THR A 17 53.12 -22.15 32.18
C THR A 17 51.61 -22.35 32.11
N SER A 18 50.92 -22.17 33.24
CA SER A 18 49.47 -22.17 33.35
C SER A 18 48.92 -20.85 32.82
N SER A 19 48.23 -20.87 31.68
CA SER A 19 47.44 -19.76 31.17
C SER A 19 46.08 -19.73 31.89
N THR A 20 45.87 -18.72 32.72
CA THR A 20 44.54 -18.40 33.26
C THR A 20 43.69 -17.77 32.17
N ALA A 21 42.75 -18.54 31.60
CA ALA A 21 41.71 -18.00 30.74
C ALA A 21 40.68 -17.27 31.61
N ALA A 22 40.63 -15.94 31.47
CA ALA A 22 39.56 -15.14 32.04
C ALA A 22 38.28 -15.38 31.23
N ALA A 23 37.28 -16.02 31.84
CA ALA A 23 35.96 -16.17 31.26
C ALA A 23 35.17 -14.88 31.47
N THR A 24 35.08 -14.05 30.42
CA THR A 24 34.14 -12.93 30.36
C THR A 24 32.74 -13.47 30.14
N VAL A 25 31.89 -13.42 31.17
CA VAL A 25 30.45 -13.66 31.05
C VAL A 25 29.83 -12.44 30.37
N LEU A 26 29.54 -12.54 29.07
CA LEU A 26 28.69 -11.56 28.39
C LEU A 26 27.24 -11.81 28.83
N ALA A 27 26.71 -10.94 29.68
CA ALA A 27 25.27 -10.87 29.91
C ALA A 27 24.60 -10.37 28.62
N ALA A 28 23.97 -11.28 27.87
CA ALA A 28 23.10 -10.90 26.76
C ALA A 28 21.83 -10.26 27.35
N ALA A 29 21.78 -8.93 27.40
CA ALA A 29 20.54 -8.22 27.64
C ALA A 29 19.61 -8.51 26.45
N ALA A 30 18.58 -9.31 26.67
CA ALA A 30 17.46 -9.42 25.73
C ALA A 30 16.76 -8.06 25.72
N VAL A 31 17.13 -7.20 24.78
CA VAL A 31 16.35 -6.00 24.47
C VAL A 31 15.05 -6.52 23.86
N ILE A 32 13.98 -6.52 24.65
CA ILE A 32 12.62 -6.69 24.12
C ILE A 32 12.38 -5.43 23.28
N ALA A 33 12.70 -5.50 22.00
CA ALA A 33 12.32 -4.47 21.05
C ALA A 33 10.79 -4.46 21.02
N LEU A 34 10.18 -3.38 21.54
CA LEU A 34 8.77 -3.12 21.32
C LEU A 34 8.54 -3.13 19.79
N PRO A 35 7.42 -3.72 19.30
CA PRO A 35 7.11 -3.68 17.88
C PRO A 35 7.15 -2.21 17.42
N GLN A 36 7.98 -1.92 16.42
CA GLN A 36 8.07 -0.59 15.84
C GLN A 36 6.74 -0.29 15.15
N THR A 37 6.00 0.68 15.68
CA THR A 37 4.82 1.24 15.02
C THR A 37 5.28 2.01 13.79
N ALA A 38 4.62 1.80 12.65
CA ALA A 38 4.93 2.56 11.45
C ALA A 38 4.66 4.06 11.66
N GLY A 39 5.53 4.92 11.13
CA GLY A 39 5.31 6.37 11.13
C GLY A 39 4.32 6.72 10.03
N ALA A 40 3.18 7.33 10.37
CA ALA A 40 2.16 7.71 9.39
C ALA A 40 2.68 8.77 8.39
N ALA A 41 3.47 9.75 8.83
CA ALA A 41 3.94 10.85 7.98
C ALA A 41 5.18 10.52 7.12
N GLU A 42 5.09 9.51 6.25
CA GLU A 42 6.19 9.17 5.32
C GLU A 42 6.50 10.35 4.37
N SER A 43 7.78 10.63 4.11
CA SER A 43 8.18 11.69 3.17
C SER A 43 8.21 11.23 1.71
N SER A 44 8.10 9.93 1.46
CA SER A 44 8.20 9.30 0.15
C SER A 44 7.47 7.95 0.15
N PRO A 45 6.91 7.49 -0.99
CA PRO A 45 6.20 6.22 -1.05
C PRO A 45 7.11 5.02 -0.80
N ILE A 46 6.61 4.08 -0.01
CA ILE A 46 7.15 2.72 0.06
C ILE A 46 6.37 1.83 -0.92
N GLY A 47 7.08 0.99 -1.67
CA GLY A 47 6.47 0.05 -2.60
C GLY A 47 6.78 0.31 -4.06
N TYR A 48 5.90 -0.14 -4.94
CA TYR A 48 6.07 0.01 -6.40
C TYR A 48 6.07 1.48 -6.84
N GLY A 49 5.40 2.39 -6.12
CA GLY A 49 5.47 3.83 -6.37
C GLY A 49 6.76 4.51 -5.89
N ALA A 50 7.73 3.77 -5.32
CA ALA A 50 8.99 4.32 -4.84
C ALA A 50 9.69 5.16 -5.93
N GLY A 51 10.14 6.36 -5.55
CA GLY A 51 10.74 7.32 -6.48
C GLY A 51 9.77 8.35 -7.08
N THR A 52 8.47 8.26 -6.77
CA THR A 52 7.51 9.33 -7.08
C THR A 52 7.79 10.56 -6.21
N THR A 53 7.93 11.73 -6.85
CA THR A 53 8.26 13.02 -6.23
C THR A 53 7.19 14.10 -6.47
N GLY A 54 6.32 13.92 -7.46
CA GLY A 54 5.27 14.87 -7.80
C GLY A 54 5.84 16.21 -8.26
N GLY A 55 5.35 17.30 -7.66
CA GLY A 55 5.87 18.65 -7.88
C GLY A 55 7.24 18.94 -7.26
N GLY A 56 7.81 17.97 -6.51
CA GLY A 56 9.10 18.12 -5.84
C GLY A 56 9.17 19.41 -4.99
N GLY A 57 10.20 20.22 -5.23
CA GLY A 57 10.43 21.49 -4.53
C GLY A 57 9.77 22.72 -5.18
N ALA A 58 8.84 22.55 -6.13
CA ALA A 58 8.20 23.69 -6.78
C ALA A 58 7.44 24.56 -5.76
N PRO A 59 7.48 25.91 -5.88
CA PRO A 59 6.73 26.79 -5.00
C PRO A 59 5.23 26.48 -5.02
N PRO A 60 4.57 26.34 -3.86
CA PRO A 60 3.17 25.93 -3.83
C PRO A 60 2.22 27.06 -4.24
N VAL A 61 1.20 26.72 -5.02
CA VAL A 61 0.05 27.58 -5.32
C VAL A 61 -1.15 27.08 -4.53
N THR A 62 -1.79 27.94 -3.75
CA THR A 62 -3.00 27.58 -3.00
C THR A 62 -4.26 27.97 -3.77
N VAL A 63 -5.21 27.04 -3.89
CA VAL A 63 -6.47 27.21 -4.62
C VAL A 63 -7.66 26.81 -3.75
N SER A 64 -8.79 27.48 -3.94
CA SER A 64 -10.04 27.22 -3.22
C SER A 64 -11.28 27.19 -4.12
N THR A 65 -11.09 27.27 -5.45
CA THR A 65 -12.16 27.22 -6.44
C THR A 65 -11.83 26.22 -7.54
N LEU A 66 -12.86 25.66 -8.17
CA LEU A 66 -12.69 24.72 -9.28
C LEU A 66 -11.91 25.32 -10.45
N ALA A 67 -12.19 26.58 -10.81
CA ALA A 67 -11.50 27.25 -11.91
C ALA A 67 -10.00 27.42 -11.62
N ALA A 68 -9.65 27.88 -10.41
CA ALA A 68 -8.25 28.02 -10.01
C ALA A 68 -7.55 26.66 -9.93
N PHE A 69 -8.23 25.64 -9.40
CA PHE A 69 -7.70 24.28 -9.34
C PHE A 69 -7.38 23.72 -10.73
N ARG A 70 -8.35 23.77 -11.67
CA ARG A 70 -8.16 23.33 -13.06
C ARG A 70 -6.97 24.02 -13.74
N SER A 71 -6.84 25.33 -13.54
CA SER A 71 -5.72 26.09 -14.11
C SER A 71 -4.38 25.67 -13.49
N ALA A 72 -4.35 25.40 -12.18
CA ALA A 72 -3.12 25.11 -11.46
C ALA A 72 -2.58 23.69 -11.72
N VAL A 73 -3.44 22.72 -12.03
CA VAL A 73 -3.04 21.32 -12.25
C VAL A 73 -2.74 20.96 -13.71
N ALA A 74 -3.02 21.87 -14.65
CA ALA A 74 -2.82 21.63 -16.07
C ALA A 74 -1.34 21.62 -16.50
N GLY A 75 -1.06 20.95 -17.62
CA GLY A 75 0.28 20.85 -18.23
C GLY A 75 1.25 20.00 -17.42
N ASP A 76 2.47 19.79 -17.92
CA ASP A 76 3.41 18.81 -17.34
C ASP A 76 4.63 19.44 -16.61
N THR A 77 4.64 20.76 -16.39
CA THR A 77 5.68 21.40 -15.58
C THR A 77 5.51 21.07 -14.09
N ALA A 78 6.61 20.81 -13.39
CA ALA A 78 6.62 20.53 -11.95
C ALA A 78 5.83 21.58 -11.15
N LYS A 79 4.86 21.12 -10.34
CA LYS A 79 3.94 22.00 -9.61
C LYS A 79 3.43 21.38 -8.31
N VAL A 80 3.32 22.22 -7.28
CA VAL A 80 2.67 21.88 -6.01
C VAL A 80 1.39 22.71 -5.89
N VAL A 81 0.24 22.05 -5.89
CA VAL A 81 -1.09 22.67 -5.79
C VAL A 81 -1.70 22.32 -4.45
N ARG A 82 -1.85 23.34 -3.59
CA ARG A 82 -2.48 23.20 -2.28
C ARG A 82 -3.97 23.49 -2.38
N VAL A 83 -4.81 22.53 -2.01
CA VAL A 83 -6.27 22.68 -2.02
C VAL A 83 -6.71 23.17 -0.65
N SER A 84 -7.43 24.29 -0.59
CA SER A 84 -7.96 24.87 0.64
C SER A 84 -9.48 24.88 0.59
N GLY A 85 -10.10 24.11 1.49
CA GLY A 85 -11.54 23.90 1.54
C GLY A 85 -12.03 22.75 0.66
N LEU A 86 -13.34 22.52 0.67
CA LEU A 86 -14.00 21.47 -0.10
C LEU A 86 -14.50 22.04 -1.44
N ILE A 87 -13.93 21.59 -2.55
CA ILE A 87 -14.28 22.06 -3.90
C ILE A 87 -15.26 21.07 -4.54
N SER A 88 -16.44 21.54 -4.92
CA SER A 88 -17.39 20.74 -5.69
C SER A 88 -16.93 20.54 -7.12
N LEU A 89 -16.95 19.30 -7.58
CA LEU A 89 -16.64 18.87 -8.93
C LEU A 89 -17.92 18.47 -9.67
N SER A 90 -17.86 18.54 -11.00
CA SER A 90 -18.83 17.93 -11.91
C SER A 90 -18.03 17.13 -12.93
N GLY A 91 -18.04 15.80 -12.80
CA GLY A 91 -17.17 14.90 -13.56
C GLY A 91 -15.73 14.90 -13.04
N GLN A 92 -14.77 14.72 -13.95
CA GLN A 92 -13.36 14.57 -13.62
C GLN A 92 -12.53 15.83 -13.90
N VAL A 93 -11.46 16.02 -13.13
CA VAL A 93 -10.39 16.99 -13.42
C VAL A 93 -9.10 16.25 -13.71
N ASP A 94 -8.53 16.50 -14.89
CA ASP A 94 -7.26 15.90 -15.32
C ASP A 94 -6.08 16.60 -14.64
N LEU A 95 -5.20 15.79 -14.04
CA LEU A 95 -3.91 16.23 -13.48
C LEU A 95 -2.82 16.04 -14.54
N GLY A 96 -1.88 16.98 -14.63
CA GLY A 96 -0.68 16.81 -15.44
C GLY A 96 0.47 16.11 -14.70
N SER A 97 1.54 15.80 -15.42
CA SER A 97 2.74 15.15 -14.87
C SER A 97 3.46 16.07 -13.88
N HIS A 98 4.30 15.49 -13.01
CA HIS A 98 5.11 16.21 -12.03
C HIS A 98 4.25 17.10 -11.12
N THR A 99 3.12 16.56 -10.66
CA THR A 99 2.13 17.31 -9.89
C THR A 99 2.00 16.73 -8.49
N THR A 100 2.07 17.60 -7.49
CA THR A 100 1.58 17.29 -6.14
C THR A 100 0.28 18.04 -5.89
N VAL A 101 -0.82 17.33 -5.68
CA VAL A 101 -2.06 17.90 -5.13
C VAL A 101 -2.12 17.59 -3.64
N LEU A 102 -2.15 18.63 -2.81
CA LEU A 102 -2.03 18.51 -1.36
C LEU A 102 -3.17 19.25 -0.66
N GLY A 103 -3.97 18.58 0.16
CA GLY A 103 -4.98 19.24 0.98
C GLY A 103 -4.37 20.09 2.11
N VAL A 104 -4.95 21.27 2.35
CA VAL A 104 -4.61 22.14 3.48
C VAL A 104 -5.47 21.76 4.69
N GLY A 105 -4.84 21.32 5.76
CA GLY A 105 -5.55 20.86 6.96
C GLY A 105 -6.39 19.60 6.70
N ALA A 106 -7.29 19.29 7.64
CA ALA A 106 -8.05 18.04 7.63
C ALA A 106 -9.33 18.07 6.80
N SER A 107 -9.80 19.24 6.35
CA SER A 107 -11.13 19.42 5.73
C SER A 107 -11.07 19.79 4.24
N SER A 108 -9.88 19.80 3.65
CA SER A 108 -9.72 20.15 2.24
C SER A 108 -9.92 18.96 1.32
N GLY A 109 -10.40 19.21 0.11
CA GLY A 109 -10.58 18.15 -0.89
C GLY A 109 -11.68 18.43 -1.90
N PHE A 110 -12.35 17.36 -2.35
CA PHE A 110 -13.28 17.36 -3.46
C PHE A 110 -14.57 16.60 -3.15
N THR A 111 -15.68 17.01 -3.77
CA THR A 111 -16.96 16.30 -3.68
C THR A 111 -17.75 16.34 -4.98
N GLY A 112 -18.55 15.31 -5.28
CA GLY A 112 -19.45 15.27 -6.43
C GLY A 112 -18.80 14.85 -7.76
N GLY A 113 -17.52 14.49 -7.74
CA GLY A 113 -16.74 14.09 -8.90
C GLY A 113 -15.36 13.60 -8.52
N GLY A 114 -14.42 13.62 -9.47
CA GLY A 114 -13.15 12.91 -9.34
C GLY A 114 -11.92 13.62 -9.89
N LEU A 115 -10.76 13.05 -9.60
CA LEU A 115 -9.50 13.40 -10.25
C LEU A 115 -9.12 12.29 -11.24
N ARG A 116 -8.52 12.65 -12.36
CA ARG A 116 -7.97 11.67 -13.31
C ARG A 116 -6.52 11.97 -13.64
N ILE A 117 -5.71 10.93 -13.58
CA ILE A 117 -4.30 10.93 -13.98
C ILE A 117 -4.25 10.05 -15.23
N LYS A 118 -4.20 10.66 -16.41
CA LYS A 118 -4.29 9.94 -17.69
C LYS A 118 -3.09 10.25 -18.58
N GLU A 119 -2.36 9.20 -18.98
CA GLU A 119 -1.15 9.32 -19.79
C GLU A 119 -0.09 10.23 -19.12
N LYS A 120 0.06 10.10 -17.80
CA LYS A 120 0.95 10.94 -16.99
C LYS A 120 1.94 10.15 -16.16
N THR A 121 2.91 10.87 -15.63
CA THR A 121 3.89 10.30 -14.71
C THR A 121 4.19 11.22 -13.54
N ASP A 122 4.65 10.64 -12.44
CA ASP A 122 5.19 11.36 -11.29
C ASP A 122 4.14 12.29 -10.66
N VAL A 123 3.09 11.69 -10.09
CA VAL A 123 1.96 12.40 -9.50
C VAL A 123 1.73 11.97 -8.06
N VAL A 124 1.59 12.95 -7.17
CA VAL A 124 1.26 12.75 -5.76
C VAL A 124 -0.11 13.37 -5.49
N VAL A 125 -1.03 12.59 -4.94
CA VAL A 125 -2.34 13.06 -4.46
C VAL A 125 -2.42 12.76 -2.97
N ARG A 126 -2.47 13.80 -2.14
CA ARG A 126 -2.20 13.66 -0.72
C ARG A 126 -3.08 14.52 0.18
N ASN A 127 -3.52 13.96 1.31
CA ASN A 127 -4.21 14.69 2.38
C ASN A 127 -5.56 15.33 1.98
N LEU A 128 -6.34 14.67 1.13
CA LEU A 128 -7.61 15.19 0.62
C LEU A 128 -8.80 14.35 1.09
N ASN A 129 -9.91 15.02 1.41
CA ASN A 129 -11.22 14.35 1.46
C ASN A 129 -11.77 14.25 0.04
N ILE A 130 -12.05 13.05 -0.46
CA ILE A 130 -12.57 12.83 -1.81
C ILE A 130 -13.88 12.07 -1.65
N SER A 131 -15.00 12.71 -1.97
CA SER A 131 -16.32 12.20 -1.60
C SER A 131 -17.34 12.20 -2.74
N LYS A 132 -18.24 11.21 -2.70
CA LYS A 132 -19.42 11.12 -3.59
C LYS A 132 -19.04 11.30 -5.07
N PRO A 133 -18.13 10.48 -5.61
CA PRO A 133 -17.76 10.55 -7.02
C PRO A 133 -18.93 10.05 -7.88
N VAL A 134 -19.74 10.99 -8.37
CA VAL A 134 -20.92 10.67 -9.19
C VAL A 134 -20.47 10.00 -10.48
N ALA A 135 -21.06 8.83 -10.77
CA ALA A 135 -20.75 8.09 -11.99
C ALA A 135 -20.96 8.99 -13.24
N PRO A 136 -20.10 8.90 -14.26
CA PRO A 136 -19.08 7.87 -14.47
C PRO A 136 -17.70 8.22 -13.89
N ALA A 137 -17.60 9.20 -12.98
CA ALA A 137 -16.32 9.51 -12.35
C ALA A 137 -16.04 8.58 -11.17
N ASP A 138 -14.78 8.16 -11.00
CA ASP A 138 -14.25 7.62 -9.74
C ASP A 138 -13.76 8.75 -8.83
N GLY A 139 -13.46 8.45 -7.56
CA GLY A 139 -12.78 9.40 -6.68
C GLY A 139 -11.42 9.82 -7.24
N ILE A 140 -10.59 8.83 -7.59
CA ILE A 140 -9.38 8.99 -8.41
C ILE A 140 -9.35 7.89 -9.47
N THR A 141 -9.10 8.26 -10.72
CA THR A 141 -8.78 7.31 -11.80
C THR A 141 -7.32 7.50 -12.22
N VAL A 142 -6.55 6.42 -12.26
CA VAL A 142 -5.19 6.34 -12.82
C VAL A 142 -5.25 5.47 -14.08
N GLN A 143 -4.97 6.08 -15.22
CA GLN A 143 -5.12 5.46 -16.53
C GLN A 143 -3.82 5.67 -17.33
N GLU A 144 -3.24 4.61 -17.88
CA GLU A 144 -2.02 4.69 -18.71
C GLU A 144 -0.91 5.55 -18.06
N SER A 145 -0.76 5.45 -16.74
CA SER A 145 0.08 6.36 -15.96
C SER A 145 1.04 5.62 -15.06
N THR A 146 2.19 6.24 -14.77
CA THR A 146 3.28 5.60 -13.99
C THR A 146 3.77 6.46 -12.84
N ARG A 147 4.34 5.87 -11.80
CA ARG A 147 4.90 6.59 -10.65
C ARG A 147 3.85 7.49 -10.01
N VAL A 148 2.86 6.86 -9.39
CA VAL A 148 1.75 7.56 -8.73
C VAL A 148 1.73 7.20 -7.25
N TRP A 149 1.59 8.22 -6.41
CA TRP A 149 1.45 8.06 -4.96
C TRP A 149 0.15 8.67 -4.46
N ILE A 150 -0.71 7.83 -3.89
CA ILE A 150 -2.01 8.20 -3.33
C ILE A 150 -1.93 7.98 -1.83
N ASP A 151 -1.83 9.07 -1.08
CA ASP A 151 -1.43 9.02 0.33
C ASP A 151 -2.28 9.86 1.27
N HIS A 152 -2.64 9.34 2.45
CA HIS A 152 -3.39 10.10 3.47
C HIS A 152 -4.69 10.75 2.96
N ASN A 153 -5.35 10.16 1.97
CA ASN A 153 -6.64 10.65 1.51
C ASN A 153 -7.78 9.98 2.27
N SER A 154 -8.92 10.65 2.33
CA SER A 154 -10.17 10.12 2.88
C SER A 154 -11.22 10.02 1.80
N PHE A 155 -11.35 8.82 1.25
CA PHE A 155 -12.35 8.45 0.26
C PHE A 155 -13.66 8.04 0.93
N SER A 156 -14.78 8.57 0.45
CA SER A 156 -16.09 8.20 0.98
C SER A 156 -17.23 8.39 -0.02
N ALA A 157 -18.32 7.66 0.17
CA ALA A 157 -19.58 7.90 -0.51
C ALA A 157 -20.73 7.65 0.48
N ASP A 158 -21.82 7.08 -0.02
CA ASP A 158 -22.87 6.44 0.76
C ASP A 158 -23.35 5.18 0.01
N ARG A 159 -24.17 4.37 0.70
CA ARG A 159 -24.76 3.13 0.16
C ARG A 159 -26.29 3.21 0.11
N ASP A 160 -26.84 4.41 0.14
CA ASP A 160 -28.29 4.68 0.17
C ASP A 160 -28.92 4.62 -1.23
N HIS A 161 -28.12 4.27 -2.23
CA HIS A 161 -28.47 4.20 -3.64
C HIS A 161 -28.04 2.84 -4.21
N ASP A 162 -28.37 2.59 -5.49
CA ASP A 162 -27.83 1.42 -6.18
C ASP A 162 -26.30 1.51 -6.31
N LYS A 163 -25.66 0.34 -6.46
CA LYS A 163 -24.20 0.21 -6.49
C LYS A 163 -23.50 0.94 -7.64
N ASP A 164 -24.24 1.42 -8.64
CA ASP A 164 -23.72 2.07 -9.84
C ASP A 164 -24.09 3.57 -9.91
N HIS A 165 -24.77 4.13 -8.89
CA HIS A 165 -24.94 5.57 -8.72
C HIS A 165 -23.58 6.30 -8.58
N TYR A 166 -22.71 5.72 -7.76
CA TYR A 166 -21.29 6.07 -7.66
C TYR A 166 -20.45 4.98 -8.33
N ASP A 167 -19.33 5.33 -8.95
CA ASP A 167 -18.43 4.33 -9.53
C ASP A 167 -17.37 3.82 -8.53
N GLY A 168 -16.08 3.79 -8.85
CA GLY A 168 -15.02 3.40 -7.92
C GLY A 168 -14.60 4.54 -6.98
N LEU A 169 -14.01 4.24 -5.82
CA LEU A 169 -13.26 5.27 -5.08
C LEU A 169 -11.88 5.48 -5.69
N LEU A 170 -11.22 4.39 -6.12
CA LEU A 170 -9.92 4.41 -6.75
C LEU A 170 -9.78 3.34 -7.84
N ASP A 171 -9.66 3.76 -9.09
CA ASP A 171 -9.44 2.86 -10.21
C ASP A 171 -8.05 3.06 -10.82
N ILE A 172 -7.32 1.96 -11.06
CA ILE A 172 -5.99 1.94 -11.67
C ILE A 172 -6.04 0.97 -12.85
N ASN A 173 -5.99 1.47 -14.08
CA ASN A 173 -6.27 0.66 -15.26
C ASN A 173 -5.41 1.08 -16.46
N HIS A 174 -5.64 0.40 -17.60
CA HIS A 174 -5.02 0.71 -18.89
C HIS A 174 -3.50 0.77 -18.80
N GLY A 175 -2.86 -0.34 -18.43
CA GLY A 175 -1.40 -0.43 -18.37
C GLY A 175 -0.71 0.50 -17.36
N SER A 176 -1.46 1.15 -16.46
CA SER A 176 -0.85 1.94 -15.38
C SER A 176 0.12 1.08 -14.57
N ASP A 177 1.21 1.67 -14.07
CA ASP A 177 2.25 0.91 -13.39
C ASP A 177 2.94 1.72 -12.28
N ASP A 178 3.66 1.04 -11.40
CA ASP A 178 4.44 1.69 -10.34
C ASP A 178 3.58 2.62 -9.44
N VAL A 179 2.54 2.07 -8.82
CA VAL A 179 1.60 2.83 -7.97
C VAL A 179 1.69 2.38 -6.50
N THR A 180 1.77 3.36 -5.58
CA THR A 180 1.60 3.13 -4.14
C THR A 180 0.35 3.85 -3.62
N VAL A 181 -0.47 3.12 -2.88
CA VAL A 181 -1.68 3.58 -2.19
C VAL A 181 -1.46 3.35 -0.70
N SER A 182 -1.19 4.41 0.05
CA SER A 182 -0.77 4.30 1.45
C SER A 182 -1.56 5.19 2.40
N TRP A 183 -1.83 4.70 3.60
CA TRP A 183 -2.40 5.51 4.68
C TRP A 183 -3.72 6.21 4.33
N ASN A 184 -4.48 5.70 3.38
CA ASN A 184 -5.77 6.27 3.01
C ASN A 184 -6.89 5.64 3.84
N THR A 185 -8.02 6.32 3.94
CA THR A 185 -9.27 5.73 4.41
C THR A 185 -10.24 5.61 3.23
N PHE A 186 -10.95 4.49 3.13
CA PHE A 186 -12.01 4.22 2.17
C PHE A 186 -13.26 3.82 2.95
N LYS A 187 -14.37 4.55 2.77
CA LYS A 187 -15.54 4.40 3.64
C LYS A 187 -16.86 4.36 2.90
N ASN A 188 -17.80 3.55 3.42
CA ASN A 188 -19.23 3.58 3.08
C ASN A 188 -19.50 3.53 1.58
N HIS A 189 -19.04 2.47 0.91
CA HIS A 189 -19.10 2.40 -0.55
C HIS A 189 -19.20 0.99 -1.10
N PHE A 190 -19.72 0.84 -2.32
CA PHE A 190 -19.88 -0.49 -2.94
C PHE A 190 -18.60 -1.02 -3.60
N LYS A 191 -17.82 -0.15 -4.25
CA LYS A 191 -16.69 -0.51 -5.13
C LYS A 191 -15.41 0.23 -4.69
N GLY A 192 -14.64 -0.37 -3.79
CA GLY A 192 -13.46 0.26 -3.18
C GLY A 192 -12.40 0.70 -4.19
N SER A 193 -11.65 -0.27 -4.72
CA SER A 193 -10.61 -0.04 -5.71
C SER A 193 -10.47 -1.15 -6.73
N LEU A 194 -10.49 -0.78 -8.02
CA LEU A 194 -10.27 -1.68 -9.14
C LEU A 194 -8.86 -1.52 -9.70
N VAL A 195 -8.19 -2.63 -10.00
CA VAL A 195 -6.91 -2.65 -10.72
C VAL A 195 -7.02 -3.56 -11.94
N GLY A 196 -7.03 -2.97 -13.14
CA GLY A 196 -7.34 -3.67 -14.39
C GLY A 196 -8.85 -3.81 -14.64
N HIS A 197 -9.37 -3.05 -15.60
CA HIS A 197 -10.81 -2.81 -15.72
C HIS A 197 -11.60 -3.98 -16.35
N SER A 198 -10.97 -4.75 -17.25
CA SER A 198 -11.66 -5.73 -18.10
C SER A 198 -10.84 -7.01 -18.28
N ASP A 199 -11.52 -8.17 -18.29
CA ASP A 199 -10.90 -9.47 -18.61
C ASP A 199 -10.36 -9.51 -20.06
N ASN A 200 -10.87 -8.64 -20.94
CA ASN A 200 -10.48 -8.56 -22.35
C ASN A 200 -9.33 -7.57 -22.64
N ASN A 201 -8.68 -7.02 -21.60
CA ASN A 201 -7.63 -6.00 -21.77
C ASN A 201 -6.21 -6.55 -21.60
N ALA A 202 -6.03 -7.86 -21.73
CA ALA A 202 -4.76 -8.53 -21.48
C ALA A 202 -3.59 -7.97 -22.32
N SER A 203 -3.84 -7.51 -23.55
CA SER A 203 -2.80 -6.96 -24.43
C SER A 203 -2.15 -5.67 -23.91
N GLU A 204 -2.88 -4.90 -23.11
CA GLU A 204 -2.41 -3.66 -22.51
C GLU A 204 -1.96 -3.86 -21.07
N ASP A 205 -2.69 -4.66 -20.29
CA ASP A 205 -2.47 -4.77 -18.85
C ASP A 205 -1.41 -5.82 -18.45
N THR A 206 -1.12 -6.81 -19.30
CA THR A 206 -0.15 -7.86 -18.98
C THR A 206 1.27 -7.30 -18.91
N GLY A 207 1.95 -7.46 -17.78
CA GLY A 207 3.29 -6.93 -17.53
C GLY A 207 3.31 -5.57 -16.83
N HIS A 208 2.15 -4.96 -16.64
CA HIS A 208 1.92 -3.69 -15.96
C HIS A 208 1.15 -3.91 -14.64
N LEU A 209 0.48 -2.86 -14.13
CA LEU A 209 -0.38 -2.89 -12.95
C LEU A 209 0.34 -3.40 -11.68
N LYS A 210 1.59 -2.97 -11.47
CA LYS A 210 2.33 -3.21 -10.23
C LYS A 210 1.90 -2.18 -9.19
N VAL A 211 1.21 -2.68 -8.17
CA VAL A 211 0.56 -1.84 -7.16
C VAL A 211 0.94 -2.26 -5.75
N THR A 212 1.12 -1.29 -4.87
CA THR A 212 1.31 -1.51 -3.43
C THR A 212 0.21 -0.82 -2.66
N TYR A 213 -0.43 -1.54 -1.74
CA TYR A 213 -1.41 -1.00 -0.81
C TYR A 213 -0.91 -1.24 0.61
N HIS A 214 -0.69 -0.18 1.39
CA HIS A 214 -0.33 -0.35 2.79
C HIS A 214 -0.90 0.64 3.76
N HIS A 215 -1.15 0.18 4.99
CA HIS A 215 -1.66 1.00 6.07
C HIS A 215 -2.95 1.76 5.73
N ASN A 216 -3.72 1.26 4.76
CA ASN A 216 -5.03 1.83 4.44
C ASN A 216 -6.09 1.24 5.36
N HIS A 217 -7.14 2.03 5.60
CA HIS A 217 -8.34 1.61 6.30
C HIS A 217 -9.50 1.50 5.31
N PHE A 218 -10.04 0.30 5.13
CA PHE A 218 -11.28 0.09 4.39
C PHE A 218 -12.38 -0.24 5.39
N SER A 219 -13.37 0.63 5.52
CA SER A 219 -14.44 0.50 6.52
C SER A 219 -15.81 0.60 5.87
N ASP A 220 -16.62 -0.44 5.99
CA ASP A 220 -17.90 -0.59 5.28
C ASP A 220 -17.76 -0.38 3.76
N VAL A 221 -16.73 -1.02 3.19
CA VAL A 221 -16.53 -1.10 1.74
C VAL A 221 -16.93 -2.49 1.29
N HIS A 222 -17.99 -2.58 0.50
CA HIS A 222 -18.63 -3.86 0.18
C HIS A 222 -17.74 -4.82 -0.59
N SER A 223 -17.04 -4.32 -1.63
CA SER A 223 -16.21 -5.14 -2.51
C SER A 223 -15.03 -4.38 -3.10
N ARG A 224 -14.11 -5.12 -3.74
CA ARG A 224 -12.93 -4.62 -4.47
C ARG A 224 -11.92 -3.94 -3.53
N ILE A 225 -11.18 -4.73 -2.74
CA ILE A 225 -10.22 -4.20 -1.76
C ILE A 225 -8.83 -4.87 -1.89
N PRO A 226 -8.03 -4.52 -2.91
CA PRO A 226 -8.48 -4.12 -4.24
C PRO A 226 -8.98 -5.35 -5.03
N SER A 227 -9.56 -5.10 -6.20
CA SER A 227 -9.82 -6.15 -7.19
C SER A 227 -8.83 -6.07 -8.35
N LEU A 228 -7.86 -6.98 -8.37
CA LEU A 228 -6.72 -6.97 -9.30
C LEU A 228 -6.90 -7.97 -10.45
N ARG A 229 -6.59 -7.54 -11.66
CA ARG A 229 -6.41 -8.37 -12.86
C ARG A 229 -5.01 -8.19 -13.45
N PHE A 230 -4.45 -9.26 -14.03
CA PHE A 230 -3.17 -9.35 -14.76
C PHE A 230 -1.88 -8.97 -14.00
N GLY A 231 -1.92 -7.90 -13.21
CA GLY A 231 -0.76 -7.29 -12.57
C GLY A 231 -0.23 -8.00 -11.33
N THR A 232 0.61 -7.29 -10.59
CA THR A 232 1.23 -7.77 -9.35
C THR A 232 0.89 -6.82 -8.20
N GLY A 233 0.20 -7.33 -7.18
CA GLY A 233 -0.22 -6.56 -6.01
C GLY A 233 0.50 -6.99 -4.75
N HIS A 234 1.00 -6.01 -3.99
CA HIS A 234 1.43 -6.21 -2.61
C HIS A 234 0.47 -5.46 -1.68
N PHE A 235 -0.34 -6.22 -0.95
CA PHE A 235 -1.34 -5.71 -0.03
C PHE A 235 -0.90 -6.05 1.40
N TYR A 236 -0.32 -5.07 2.12
CA TYR A 236 0.22 -5.33 3.45
C TYR A 236 -0.16 -4.30 4.51
N ASN A 237 -0.31 -4.75 5.76
CA ASN A 237 -0.64 -3.90 6.90
C ASN A 237 -1.90 -3.04 6.72
N ASN A 238 -2.86 -3.47 5.90
CA ASN A 238 -4.14 -2.77 5.77
C ASN A 238 -5.11 -3.28 6.84
N TYR A 239 -6.03 -2.41 7.25
CA TYR A 239 -7.15 -2.78 8.10
C TYR A 239 -8.43 -2.75 7.26
N VAL A 240 -9.12 -3.88 7.18
CA VAL A 240 -10.39 -4.05 6.47
C VAL A 240 -11.47 -4.42 7.49
N ASP A 241 -12.54 -3.62 7.56
CA ASP A 241 -13.73 -3.93 8.35
C ASP A 241 -15.02 -3.75 7.55
N GLY A 242 -15.97 -4.68 7.74
CA GLY A 242 -17.31 -4.59 7.14
C GLY A 242 -17.39 -4.86 5.64
N ALA A 243 -16.55 -5.76 5.10
CA ALA A 243 -16.54 -6.10 3.68
C ALA A 243 -17.25 -7.43 3.36
N GLU A 244 -17.96 -7.53 2.23
CA GLU A 244 -18.41 -8.84 1.75
C GLU A 244 -17.22 -9.59 1.13
N THR A 245 -16.49 -8.92 0.24
CA THR A 245 -15.26 -9.50 -0.33
C THR A 245 -14.16 -8.46 -0.38
N ALA A 246 -12.96 -8.80 0.08
CA ALA A 246 -11.83 -7.87 0.09
C ALA A 246 -10.93 -8.05 -1.15
N CYS A 247 -9.78 -8.72 -1.01
CA CYS A 247 -8.81 -8.85 -2.10
C CYS A 247 -9.31 -9.84 -3.16
N HIS A 248 -9.40 -9.40 -4.42
CA HIS A 248 -9.57 -10.32 -5.55
C HIS A 248 -8.28 -10.34 -6.37
N SER A 249 -7.80 -11.53 -6.71
CA SER A 249 -6.68 -11.73 -7.64
C SER A 249 -7.17 -12.57 -8.82
N ARG A 250 -7.29 -11.98 -10.00
CA ARG A 250 -8.00 -12.55 -11.16
C ARG A 250 -7.15 -12.44 -12.42
N MET A 251 -7.54 -13.14 -13.48
CA MET A 251 -6.90 -13.07 -14.79
C MET A 251 -5.37 -13.25 -14.74
N GLY A 252 -4.91 -14.25 -13.99
CA GLY A 252 -3.48 -14.54 -13.82
C GLY A 252 -2.69 -13.60 -12.90
N ALA A 253 -3.34 -12.61 -12.28
CA ALA A 253 -2.71 -11.68 -11.35
C ALA A 253 -1.96 -12.39 -10.20
N GLN A 254 -0.92 -11.75 -9.68
CA GLN A 254 -0.14 -12.24 -8.55
C GLN A 254 -0.35 -11.31 -7.34
N MET A 255 -0.86 -11.84 -6.23
CA MET A 255 -1.08 -11.05 -5.01
C MET A 255 -0.27 -11.60 -3.83
N LEU A 256 0.46 -10.73 -3.13
CA LEU A 256 1.00 -11.01 -1.80
C LEU A 256 0.16 -10.26 -0.77
N VAL A 257 -0.55 -10.99 0.09
CA VAL A 257 -1.40 -10.47 1.16
C VAL A 257 -0.69 -10.71 2.49
N GLU A 258 -0.10 -9.67 3.06
CA GLU A 258 0.82 -9.77 4.21
C GLU A 258 0.39 -8.94 5.43
N ASN A 259 0.31 -9.55 6.60
CA ASN A 259 0.09 -8.86 7.88
C ASN A 259 -1.12 -7.90 7.92
N ASN A 260 -2.16 -8.15 7.11
CA ASN A 260 -3.39 -7.36 7.14
C ASN A 260 -4.31 -7.85 8.27
N VAL A 261 -5.22 -6.99 8.69
CA VAL A 261 -6.26 -7.31 9.67
C VAL A 261 -7.63 -7.21 9.01
N PHE A 262 -8.42 -8.26 9.12
CA PHE A 262 -9.80 -8.33 8.62
C PHE A 262 -10.76 -8.48 9.79
N ARG A 263 -11.85 -7.71 9.80
CA ARG A 263 -12.95 -7.78 10.78
C ARG A 263 -14.26 -7.70 10.05
N ASP A 264 -15.28 -8.40 10.54
CA ASP A 264 -16.63 -8.40 9.94
C ASP A 264 -16.58 -8.53 8.41
N THR A 265 -15.65 -9.35 7.93
CA THR A 265 -15.35 -9.54 6.51
C THR A 265 -15.72 -10.97 6.14
N LEU A 266 -16.54 -11.15 5.12
CA LEU A 266 -16.99 -12.50 4.75
C LEU A 266 -15.88 -13.27 4.01
N VAL A 267 -15.26 -12.65 2.98
CA VAL A 267 -14.12 -13.25 2.25
C VAL A 267 -12.96 -12.26 2.20
N ALA A 268 -11.85 -12.58 2.86
CA ALA A 268 -10.65 -11.74 2.88
C ALA A 268 -9.90 -11.78 1.54
N VAL A 269 -9.79 -12.96 0.92
CA VAL A 269 -9.07 -13.14 -0.34
C VAL A 269 -9.81 -14.15 -1.21
N THR A 270 -9.98 -13.86 -2.49
CA THR A 270 -10.53 -14.79 -3.49
C THR A 270 -9.73 -14.72 -4.79
N THR A 271 -9.54 -15.88 -5.44
CA THR A 271 -8.84 -15.95 -6.73
C THR A 271 -9.71 -16.40 -7.90
N HIS A 272 -10.94 -16.81 -7.67
CA HIS A 272 -11.78 -17.52 -8.65
C HIS A 272 -13.21 -16.98 -8.74
N ARG A 273 -13.42 -15.72 -8.33
CA ARG A 273 -14.69 -15.01 -8.48
C ARG A 273 -14.61 -13.97 -9.60
N SER A 274 -15.74 -13.77 -10.28
CA SER A 274 -16.01 -12.58 -11.11
C SER A 274 -15.04 -12.35 -12.29
N SER A 275 -14.35 -13.39 -12.76
CA SER A 275 -13.51 -13.38 -13.96
C SER A 275 -13.38 -14.79 -14.54
N ASP A 276 -13.05 -14.88 -15.83
CA ASP A 276 -12.96 -16.15 -16.57
C ASP A 276 -11.74 -17.00 -16.20
N VAL A 277 -10.68 -16.37 -15.70
CA VAL A 277 -9.43 -17.02 -15.33
C VAL A 277 -9.05 -16.65 -13.91
N ASP A 278 -8.69 -17.67 -13.13
CA ASP A 278 -8.20 -17.47 -11.77
C ASP A 278 -6.90 -16.66 -11.74
N GLY A 279 -6.72 -15.87 -10.69
CA GLY A 279 -5.41 -15.35 -10.33
C GLY A 279 -4.69 -16.24 -9.32
N TYR A 280 -3.74 -15.63 -8.62
CA TYR A 280 -2.93 -16.28 -7.62
C TYR A 280 -2.77 -15.40 -6.39
N ALA A 281 -2.69 -16.01 -5.21
CA ALA A 281 -2.44 -15.29 -3.97
C ALA A 281 -1.51 -16.07 -3.04
N ASN A 282 -0.58 -15.36 -2.43
CA ASN A 282 0.25 -15.83 -1.32
C ASN A 282 -0.13 -15.04 -0.06
N LEU A 283 -0.44 -15.74 1.03
CA LEU A 283 -0.89 -15.14 2.29
C LEU A 283 0.16 -15.40 3.37
N ARG A 284 0.53 -14.38 4.16
CA ARG A 284 1.35 -14.57 5.37
C ARG A 284 1.03 -13.57 6.47
N GLY A 285 1.03 -14.03 7.72
CA GLY A 285 0.91 -13.19 8.91
C GLY A 285 -0.39 -12.39 9.06
N ASN A 286 -1.40 -12.62 8.22
CA ASN A 286 -2.69 -11.94 8.31
C ASN A 286 -3.49 -12.40 9.53
N ASP A 287 -4.18 -11.47 10.15
CA ASP A 287 -5.26 -11.75 11.10
C ASP A 287 -6.59 -11.72 10.33
N LEU A 288 -7.12 -12.89 10.00
CA LEU A 288 -8.33 -13.03 9.18
C LEU A 288 -9.62 -12.70 9.94
N GLY A 289 -9.62 -12.63 11.28
CA GLY A 289 -10.83 -12.33 12.06
C GLY A 289 -12.05 -13.21 11.75
N GLY A 290 -11.85 -14.43 11.26
CA GLY A 290 -12.92 -15.35 10.84
C GLY A 290 -13.33 -15.28 9.37
N ALA A 291 -12.77 -14.35 8.59
CA ALA A 291 -13.01 -14.25 7.15
C ALA A 291 -12.52 -15.50 6.40
N ALA A 292 -13.26 -15.90 5.37
CA ALA A 292 -12.87 -16.99 4.49
C ALA A 292 -11.71 -16.57 3.56
N THR A 293 -10.97 -17.58 3.09
CA THR A 293 -10.00 -17.44 2.00
C THR A 293 -10.31 -18.44 0.91
N GLU A 294 -10.48 -17.94 -0.29
CA GLU A 294 -10.92 -18.68 -1.48
C GLU A 294 -9.80 -18.70 -2.53
N VAL A 295 -8.64 -19.19 -2.10
CA VAL A 295 -7.42 -19.23 -2.92
C VAL A 295 -7.33 -20.61 -3.58
N SER A 296 -7.63 -20.68 -4.87
CA SER A 296 -7.44 -21.88 -5.69
C SER A 296 -5.97 -22.07 -6.06
N ARG A 297 -5.32 -20.96 -6.46
CA ARG A 297 -3.96 -20.74 -6.95
C ARG A 297 -2.96 -20.12 -5.95
N THR A 298 -1.88 -20.78 -5.52
CA THR A 298 -0.71 -20.06 -4.93
C THR A 298 0.24 -19.57 -6.02
N GLY A 299 0.73 -18.34 -5.90
CA GLY A 299 1.54 -17.67 -6.92
C GLY A 299 3.05 -17.73 -6.69
N THR A 300 3.84 -17.17 -7.59
CA THR A 300 5.31 -17.07 -7.45
C THR A 300 5.75 -15.77 -6.75
N PHE A 301 4.86 -14.78 -6.64
CA PHE A 301 5.15 -13.53 -5.94
C PHE A 301 5.10 -13.71 -4.42
N THR A 302 6.25 -14.02 -3.82
CA THR A 302 6.40 -14.26 -2.38
C THR A 302 7.24 -13.19 -1.67
N SER A 303 7.89 -12.31 -2.43
CA SER A 303 8.64 -11.17 -1.92
C SER A 303 8.57 -10.01 -2.92
N PRO A 304 8.28 -8.78 -2.46
CA PRO A 304 8.39 -7.61 -3.31
C PRO A 304 9.85 -7.28 -3.64
N PRO A 305 10.11 -6.60 -4.78
CA PRO A 305 11.46 -6.24 -5.23
C PRO A 305 12.01 -4.95 -4.58
N TYR A 306 11.39 -4.47 -3.50
CA TYR A 306 11.74 -3.22 -2.81
C TYR A 306 11.91 -3.45 -1.31
N ARG A 307 12.59 -2.50 -0.65
CA ARG A 307 12.74 -2.51 0.82
C ARG A 307 11.49 -1.95 1.47
N TYR A 308 11.05 -2.59 2.54
CA TYR A 308 9.93 -2.16 3.38
C TYR A 308 10.07 -2.85 4.75
N THR A 309 9.30 -2.38 5.73
CA THR A 309 9.16 -3.04 7.02
C THR A 309 7.68 -3.26 7.27
N ALA A 310 7.24 -4.52 7.29
CA ALA A 310 5.89 -4.85 7.72
C ALA A 310 5.85 -4.92 9.24
N GLU A 311 5.03 -4.07 9.85
CA GLU A 311 4.60 -4.23 11.24
C GLU A 311 3.80 -5.54 11.44
N PRO A 312 3.79 -6.14 12.64
CA PRO A 312 2.97 -7.31 12.91
C PRO A 312 1.47 -6.95 12.87
N ALA A 313 0.63 -7.88 12.42
CA ALA A 313 -0.83 -7.67 12.32
C ALA A 313 -1.47 -7.16 13.65
N SER A 314 -0.88 -7.51 14.80
CA SER A 314 -1.35 -7.05 16.11
C SER A 314 -1.26 -5.53 16.33
N SER A 315 -0.38 -4.80 15.64
CA SER A 315 -0.31 -3.32 15.74
C SER A 315 -1.06 -2.59 14.65
N VAL A 316 -1.42 -3.27 13.56
CA VAL A 316 -2.03 -2.66 12.37
C VAL A 316 -3.29 -1.86 12.68
N VAL A 317 -4.22 -2.40 13.47
CA VAL A 317 -5.45 -1.66 13.82
C VAL A 317 -5.11 -0.34 14.50
N ALA A 318 -4.18 -0.33 15.46
CA ALA A 318 -3.81 0.88 16.18
C ALA A 318 -3.07 1.89 15.28
N SER A 319 -2.11 1.42 14.49
CA SER A 319 -1.36 2.26 13.55
C SER A 319 -2.30 2.88 12.51
N VAL A 320 -3.10 2.06 11.83
CA VAL A 320 -4.00 2.51 10.76
C VAL A 320 -5.09 3.44 11.26
N THR A 321 -5.76 3.12 12.37
CA THR A 321 -6.84 3.99 12.90
C THR A 321 -6.34 5.34 13.40
N SER A 322 -5.09 5.42 13.86
CA SER A 322 -4.50 6.67 14.32
C SER A 322 -3.90 7.52 13.20
N GLY A 323 -3.33 6.86 12.18
CA GLY A 323 -2.54 7.49 11.11
C GLY A 323 -3.24 7.66 9.77
N ALA A 324 -4.21 6.82 9.39
CA ALA A 324 -4.77 6.87 8.05
C ALA A 324 -5.78 8.03 7.86
N GLY A 325 -5.80 8.58 6.65
CA GLY A 325 -6.78 9.57 6.17
C GLY A 325 -6.29 11.02 6.22
N ALA A 326 -7.16 11.92 5.75
CA ALA A 326 -6.86 13.34 5.69
C ALA A 326 -6.74 13.94 7.11
N GLY A 327 -5.83 14.90 7.27
CA GLY A 327 -5.49 15.57 8.52
C GLY A 327 -4.45 14.84 9.38
N LYS A 328 -3.77 13.83 8.83
CA LYS A 328 -2.84 12.96 9.56
C LYS A 328 -1.40 12.95 9.02
N LEU A 329 -1.07 13.94 8.19
CA LEU A 329 0.30 14.24 7.77
C LEU A 329 1.18 14.79 8.90
#